data_AF-A0A2R4M966-F1
#
_entry.id   AF-A0A2R4M966-F1
#
_cell.length_a   1.000
_cell.length_b   1.000
_cell.length_c   1.000
_cell.angle_alpha   90.00
_cell.angle_beta   90.00
_cell.angle_gamma   90.00
#
_symmetry.space_group_name_H-M   'P 1'
#
loop_
_entity.id
_entity.type
_entity.pdbx_description
1 polymer ?
#
loop_
_entity_poly.entity_id
_entity_poly.type
_entity_poly.pdbx_seq_one_letter_code
_entity_poly.pdbx_strand_id
1 'polypeptide(L)'
;MSEYASYDAKVIELTQGNINNDHFYMREACDLIPRDAIGGSNEALAGKPVTVTFVPGGSIDTDFDDEKKFFRRRGPVGEFFKLSFAEAGDFVLVTKMTEREFEVRLLKT
;
A
#
# COMPACT_ATOMS: atom_id res chain seq x y z
N MET A 1 23.33 20.83 5.94
CA MET A 1 22.79 20.57 4.59
C MET A 1 22.07 19.24 4.68
N SER A 2 20.73 19.26 4.70
CA SER A 2 19.92 18.04 4.78
C SER A 2 20.03 17.31 3.44
N GLU A 3 20.56 16.09 3.46
CA GLU A 3 20.55 15.17 2.32
C GLU A 3 19.09 14.76 2.11
N TYR A 4 18.44 15.28 1.06
CA TYR A 4 17.12 14.78 0.69
C TYR A 4 17.31 13.41 0.07
N ALA A 5 16.98 12.35 0.80
CA ALA A 5 16.89 11.02 0.24
C ALA A 5 15.83 11.02 -0.86
N SER A 6 16.22 10.59 -2.07
CA SER A 6 15.28 10.34 -3.16
C SER A 6 14.70 8.94 -2.96
N TYR A 7 13.38 8.84 -2.93
CA TYR A 7 12.66 7.57 -2.82
C TYR A 7 11.85 7.32 -4.10
N ASP A 8 11.72 6.05 -4.48
CA ASP A 8 10.74 5.65 -5.48
C ASP A 8 9.34 5.71 -4.84
N ALA A 9 8.43 6.46 -5.45
CA ALA A 9 7.08 6.62 -4.93
C ALA A 9 6.04 6.69 -6.05
N LYS A 10 4.81 6.30 -5.71
CA LYS A 10 3.66 6.34 -6.62
C LYS A 10 2.45 6.92 -5.90
N VAL A 11 1.65 7.67 -6.64
CA VAL A 11 0.40 8.26 -6.17
C VAL A 11 -0.74 7.44 -6.77
N ILE A 12 -1.69 7.03 -5.95
CA ILE A 12 -2.82 6.18 -6.35
C ILE A 12 -4.11 6.85 -5.92
N GLU A 13 -5.04 7.04 -6.85
CA GLU A 13 -6.38 7.56 -6.54
C GLU A 13 -7.22 6.51 -5.81
N LEU A 14 -7.94 6.95 -4.78
CA LEU A 14 -8.90 6.12 -4.06
C LEU A 14 -10.28 6.21 -4.71
N THR A 15 -10.81 5.05 -5.11
CA THR A 15 -12.21 4.94 -5.57
C THR A 15 -13.14 4.65 -4.40
N GLN A 16 -14.45 4.86 -4.57
CA GLN A 16 -15.43 4.43 -3.56
C GLN A 16 -15.38 2.92 -3.30
N GLY A 17 -15.06 2.12 -4.31
CA GLY A 17 -14.87 0.68 -4.17
C GLY A 17 -13.68 0.33 -3.28
N ASN A 18 -12.63 1.17 -3.25
CA ASN A 18 -11.49 1.02 -2.36
C ASN A 18 -11.89 1.24 -0.90
N ILE A 19 -12.57 2.37 -0.63
CA ILE A 19 -13.06 2.72 0.71
C ILE A 19 -14.00 1.64 1.24
N ASN A 20 -14.94 1.15 0.43
CA ASN A 20 -15.93 0.16 0.87
C ASN A 20 -15.34 -1.22 1.19
N ASN A 21 -14.16 -1.54 0.67
CA ASN A 21 -13.57 -2.87 0.73
C ASN A 21 -12.15 -2.88 1.33
N ASP A 22 -11.76 -1.82 2.03
CA ASP A 22 -10.50 -1.71 2.78
C ASP A 22 -9.26 -2.14 1.98
N HIS A 23 -9.12 -1.65 0.74
CA HIS A 23 -7.94 -1.89 -0.10
C HIS A 23 -7.80 -0.77 -1.14
N PHE A 24 -6.60 -0.57 -1.68
CA PHE A 24 -6.37 0.30 -2.83
C PHE A 24 -5.59 -0.44 -3.91
N TYR A 25 -5.85 -0.13 -5.19
CA TYR A 25 -5.24 -0.82 -6.31
C TYR A 25 -3.85 -0.24 -6.62
N MET A 26 -2.81 -1.05 -6.54
CA MET A 26 -1.43 -0.68 -6.83
C MET A 26 -1.01 -0.97 -8.27
N ARG A 27 -1.93 -0.90 -9.23
CA ARG A 27 -1.65 -1.25 -10.65
C ARG A 27 -0.46 -0.46 -11.20
N GLU A 28 -0.37 0.82 -10.84
CA GLU A 28 0.69 1.73 -11.28
C GLU A 28 1.96 1.67 -10.41
N ALA A 29 1.91 0.93 -9.31
CA ALA A 29 2.98 0.79 -8.32
C ALA A 29 3.51 -0.65 -8.20
N CYS A 30 3.11 -1.55 -9.11
CA CYS A 30 3.60 -2.92 -9.14
C CYS A 30 5.12 -3.00 -9.37
N ASP A 31 5.70 -2.00 -10.04
CA ASP A 31 7.14 -1.87 -10.29
C ASP A 31 7.94 -1.61 -9.00
N LEU A 32 7.31 -1.11 -7.94
CA LEU A 32 7.96 -0.93 -6.64
C LEU A 32 8.14 -2.26 -5.89
N ILE A 33 7.29 -3.26 -6.16
CA ILE A 33 7.17 -4.49 -5.38
C ILE A 33 8.29 -5.48 -5.74
N PRO A 34 9.05 -6.00 -4.75
CA PRO A 34 10.00 -7.08 -4.99
C PRO A 34 9.30 -8.29 -5.61
N ARG A 35 9.93 -8.89 -6.62
CA ARG A 35 9.32 -9.99 -7.37
C ARG A 35 8.92 -11.18 -6.49
N ASP A 36 9.68 -11.45 -5.43
CA ASP A 36 9.40 -12.56 -4.51
C ASP A 36 8.33 -12.24 -3.46
N ALA A 37 7.91 -10.98 -3.33
CA ALA A 37 6.78 -10.55 -2.53
C ALA A 37 5.44 -10.64 -3.27
N ILE A 38 5.47 -10.91 -4.58
CA ILE A 38 4.28 -11.11 -5.41
C ILE A 38 3.80 -12.55 -5.24
N GLY A 39 2.66 -12.72 -4.58
CA GLY A 39 1.98 -13.98 -4.35
C GLY A 39 0.82 -14.23 -5.32
N GLY A 40 0.27 -15.44 -5.25
CA GLY A 40 -0.90 -15.87 -6.03
C GLY A 40 -2.24 -15.40 -5.47
N SER A 41 -3.32 -15.98 -5.97
CA SER A 41 -4.70 -15.53 -5.72
C SER A 41 -5.21 -15.75 -4.30
N ASN A 42 -4.50 -16.53 -3.48
CA ASN A 42 -4.86 -16.90 -2.11
C ASN A 42 -3.65 -16.97 -1.17
N GLU A 43 -3.93 -17.08 0.13
CA GLU A 43 -2.92 -17.07 1.20
C GLU A 43 -1.95 -18.26 1.15
N ALA A 44 -2.39 -19.42 0.65
CA ALA A 44 -1.50 -20.58 0.49
C ALA A 44 -0.43 -20.36 -0.60
N LEU A 45 -0.62 -19.35 -1.45
CA LEU A 45 0.31 -18.91 -2.49
C LEU A 45 0.92 -17.55 -2.16
N ALA A 46 0.99 -17.18 -0.88
CA ALA A 46 1.53 -15.89 -0.47
C ALA A 46 3.00 -15.71 -0.89
N GLY A 47 3.34 -14.50 -1.32
CA GLY A 47 4.73 -14.08 -1.53
C GLY A 47 5.47 -13.89 -0.20
N LYS A 48 6.77 -13.60 -0.26
CA LYS A 48 7.53 -13.22 0.93
C LYS A 48 7.03 -11.89 1.48
N PRO A 49 6.81 -11.77 2.80
CA PRO A 49 6.17 -10.60 3.39
C PRO A 49 7.03 -9.36 3.25
N VAL A 50 6.48 -8.21 2.87
CA VAL A 50 7.07 -6.87 3.01
C VAL A 50 6.42 -6.16 4.20
N THR A 51 7.11 -5.18 4.76
CA THR A 51 6.56 -4.36 5.84
C THR A 51 5.95 -3.09 5.25
N VAL A 52 4.69 -2.82 5.56
CA VAL A 52 3.95 -1.62 5.12
C VAL A 52 3.53 -0.82 6.34
N THR A 53 4.00 0.41 6.43
CA THR A 53 3.64 1.36 7.50
C THR A 53 2.59 2.34 7.00
N PHE A 54 1.41 2.32 7.61
CA PHE A 54 0.37 3.30 7.33
C PHE A 54 0.49 4.49 8.26
N VAL A 55 0.39 5.71 7.72
CA VAL A 55 0.49 6.95 8.49
C VAL A 55 -0.72 7.84 8.20
N PRO A 56 -1.64 8.04 9.16
CA PRO A 56 -1.68 7.48 10.51
C PRO A 56 -2.02 5.97 10.55
N GLY A 57 -1.52 5.25 11.55
CA GLY A 57 -1.78 3.82 11.70
C GLY A 57 -0.58 3.06 12.23
N GLY A 58 -0.56 1.75 11.95
CA GLY A 58 0.54 0.86 12.32
C GLY A 58 1.27 0.26 11.12
N SER A 59 2.31 -0.53 11.43
CA SER A 59 3.06 -1.31 10.46
C SER A 59 2.57 -2.76 10.43
N ILE A 60 2.47 -3.34 9.24
CA ILE A 60 2.07 -4.73 9.04
C ILE A 60 3.03 -5.46 8.11
N ASP A 61 3.13 -6.77 8.30
CA ASP A 61 3.75 -7.66 7.31
C ASP A 61 2.67 -8.25 6.40
N THR A 62 2.88 -8.13 5.09
CA THR A 62 1.93 -8.59 4.05
C THR A 62 2.67 -8.93 2.77
N ASP A 63 2.06 -9.74 1.90
CA ASP A 63 2.50 -9.91 0.52
C ASP A 63 1.61 -9.09 -0.43
N PHE A 64 1.95 -9.15 -1.72
CA PHE A 64 1.21 -8.53 -2.81
C PHE A 64 0.41 -9.58 -3.59
N ASP A 65 -0.91 -9.41 -3.71
CA ASP A 65 -1.76 -10.31 -4.50
C ASP A 65 -1.67 -9.94 -5.99
N ASP A 66 -1.05 -10.79 -6.81
CA ASP A 66 -0.80 -10.48 -8.23
C ASP A 66 -2.07 -10.37 -9.07
N GLU A 67 -3.14 -11.07 -8.70
CA GLU A 67 -4.39 -11.04 -9.45
C GLU A 67 -5.16 -9.76 -9.14
N LYS A 68 -5.24 -9.42 -7.85
CA LYS A 68 -6.06 -8.30 -7.37
C LYS A 68 -5.30 -6.98 -7.28
N LYS A 69 -3.97 -7.03 -7.39
CA LYS A 69 -3.06 -5.88 -7.42
C LYS A 69 -3.15 -4.99 -6.17
N PHE A 70 -3.11 -5.58 -4.98
CA PHE A 70 -3.09 -4.85 -3.71
C PHE A 70 -2.31 -5.62 -2.63
N PHE A 71 -2.03 -4.98 -1.49
CA PHE A 71 -1.54 -5.65 -0.28
C PHE A 71 -2.60 -6.57 0.33
N ARG A 72 -2.28 -7.87 0.48
CA ARG A 72 -3.27 -8.90 0.85
C ARG A 72 -4.01 -8.61 2.16
N ARG A 73 -3.31 -8.05 3.14
CA ARG A 73 -3.85 -7.77 4.48
C ARG A 73 -4.65 -6.46 4.49
N ARG A 74 -5.98 -6.59 4.43
CA ARG A 74 -6.93 -5.47 4.29
C ARG A 74 -7.32 -4.76 5.58
N GLY A 75 -7.41 -5.47 6.72
CA GLY A 75 -7.89 -4.88 7.99
C GLY A 75 -7.19 -3.56 8.38
N PRO A 76 -5.84 -3.52 8.40
CA PRO A 76 -5.09 -2.30 8.69
C PRO A 76 -5.27 -1.18 7.67
N VAL A 77 -5.60 -1.48 6.41
CA VAL A 77 -5.94 -0.48 5.39
C VAL A 77 -7.25 0.23 5.75
N GLY A 78 -8.24 -0.54 6.22
CA GLY A 78 -9.51 0.03 6.70
C GLY A 78 -9.34 0.90 7.95
N GLU A 79 -8.44 0.51 8.86
CA GLU A 79 -8.07 1.35 10.02
C GLU A 79 -7.37 2.65 9.57
N PHE A 80 -6.42 2.56 8.64
CA PHE A 80 -5.76 3.71 8.02
C PHE A 80 -6.78 4.67 7.36
N PHE A 81 -7.72 4.16 6.56
CA PHE A 81 -8.76 5.00 5.94
C PHE A 81 -9.60 5.74 6.98
N LYS A 82 -9.99 5.07 8.08
CA LYS A 82 -10.75 5.70 9.17
C LYS A 82 -9.94 6.77 9.89
N LEU A 83 -8.68 6.48 10.24
CA LEU A 83 -7.82 7.40 10.99
C LEU A 83 -7.40 8.62 10.15
N SER A 84 -7.29 8.45 8.84
CA SER A 84 -6.93 9.53 7.90
C SER A 84 -8.12 10.31 7.35
N PHE A 85 -9.36 9.88 7.67
CA PHE A 85 -10.58 10.42 7.07
C PHE A 85 -10.55 10.38 5.53
N ALA A 86 -10.09 9.24 4.99
CA ALA A 86 -9.97 9.01 3.57
C ALA A 86 -11.35 8.89 2.91
N GLU A 87 -11.50 9.54 1.76
CA GLU A 87 -12.71 9.55 0.94
C GLU A 87 -12.36 9.19 -0.51
N ALA A 88 -13.38 8.84 -1.30
CA ALA A 88 -13.19 8.66 -2.73
C ALA A 88 -12.77 9.99 -3.39
N GLY A 89 -11.79 9.93 -4.28
CA GLY A 89 -11.17 11.11 -4.90
C GLY A 89 -9.91 11.60 -4.19
N ASP A 90 -9.66 11.18 -2.94
CA ASP A 90 -8.36 11.37 -2.31
C ASP A 90 -7.30 10.48 -2.98
N PHE A 91 -6.03 10.74 -2.68
CA PHE A 91 -4.92 9.93 -3.16
C PHE A 91 -4.14 9.32 -2.00
N VAL A 92 -3.49 8.19 -2.25
CA VAL A 92 -2.46 7.66 -1.35
C VAL A 92 -1.08 7.76 -2.01
N LEU A 93 -0.11 8.25 -1.25
CA LEU A 93 1.30 8.19 -1.60
C LEU A 93 1.88 6.90 -1.03
N VAL A 94 2.36 6.03 -1.91
CA VAL A 94 3.11 4.83 -1.54
C VAL A 94 4.58 5.09 -1.81
N THR A 95 5.39 5.13 -0.75
CA THR A 95 6.83 5.37 -0.82
C THR A 95 7.57 4.08 -0.52
N LYS A 96 8.48 3.69 -1.40
CA LYS A 96 9.42 2.59 -1.15
C LYS A 96 10.60 3.13 -0.32
N MET A 97 10.64 2.76 0.96
CA MET A 97 11.66 3.22 1.90
C MET A 97 12.96 2.43 1.74
N THR A 98 12.83 1.12 1.63
CA THR A 98 13.91 0.17 1.32
C THR A 98 13.39 -0.88 0.34
N GLU A 99 14.18 -1.91 0.03
CA GLU A 99 13.73 -2.98 -0.85
C GLU A 99 12.40 -3.61 -0.37
N ARG A 100 12.20 -3.72 0.95
CA ARG A 100 11.08 -4.49 1.53
C ARG A 100 10.26 -3.72 2.56
N GLU A 101 10.46 -2.41 2.65
CA GLU A 101 9.72 -1.52 3.55
C GLU A 101 9.04 -0.41 2.75
N PHE A 102 7.76 -0.21 3.04
CA PHE A 102 6.92 0.79 2.41
C PHE A 102 6.27 1.68 3.45
N GLU A 103 6.05 2.94 3.07
CA GLU A 103 5.23 3.87 3.83
C GLU A 103 4.03 4.30 2.98
N VAL A 104 2.85 4.40 3.59
CA VAL A 104 1.61 4.82 2.95
C VAL A 104 1.04 6.02 3.69
N ARG A 105 0.80 7.12 2.97
CA ARG A 105 0.19 8.35 3.49
C ARG A 105 -1.00 8.76 2.64
N LEU A 106 -2.00 9.37 3.27
CA LEU A 106 -3.09 10.02 2.54
C LEU A 106 -2.60 11.40 2.04
N LEU A 107 -2.93 11.71 0.79
CA LEU A 107 -2.86 13.03 0.19
C LEU A 107 -4.30 13.50 -0.02
N LYS A 108 -4.76 14.40 0.85
CA LYS A 108 -6.12 14.95 0.80
C LYS A 108 -6.23 15.95 -0.35
N THR A 109 -7.31 15.86 -1.12
CA THR A 109 -7.69 16.85 -2.15
C THR A 109 -8.51 18.01 -1.61
#